data_AF-A0A0Q7E817-F1
#
_entry.id   AF-A0A0Q7E817-F1
#
_cell.length_a   1.000
_cell.length_b   1.000
_cell.length_c   1.000
_cell.angle_alpha   90.00
_cell.angle_beta   90.00
_cell.angle_gamma   90.00
#
_symmetry.space_group_name_H-M   'P 1'
#
loop_
_entity.id
_entity.type
_entity.pdbx_description
1 polymer ?
#
loop_
_entity_poly.entity_id
_entity_poly.type
_entity_poly.pdbx_seq_one_letter_code
_entity_poly.pdbx_strand_id
1 'polypeptide(L)'
;MTVAQHVKDAVNLTATKLKEKYPETYDSWRNMKQRAKDEGTPVHPDFEDFDSFLVHMGPRPSRKHTVDRKDYGDPEYSPEKCHWLDKAGQANNRSTTLWLTVQGETKSLMDWAIATTQKPDTLRSRLKKRWTHDEVVYGKKSRNREPSAAVTPHKSQFPWLSPERAAKYERGYRDHTEGLSPRPTPYEYYLRRLTNALRRLEMDITYYRDLLRVPELTDPLLPQPTPEDILPKIEWMEQQRDRFTAEIEQAHSFQVRKAD
;
A
#
# COMPACT_ATOMS: atom_id res chain seq x y z
N MET A 1 -20.68 14.29 25.14
CA MET A 1 -20.57 14.23 23.66
C MET A 1 -21.87 13.69 23.11
N THR A 2 -22.49 14.37 22.15
CA THR A 2 -23.79 13.95 21.59
C THR A 2 -23.58 12.72 20.71
N VAL A 3 -24.15 11.58 21.10
CA VAL A 3 -24.12 10.36 20.29
C VAL A 3 -24.77 10.64 18.93
N ALA A 4 -24.07 10.31 17.85
CA ALA A 4 -24.55 10.55 16.49
C ALA A 4 -25.87 9.80 16.22
N GLN A 5 -26.76 10.40 15.41
CA GLN A 5 -28.12 9.87 15.22
C GLN A 5 -28.13 8.45 14.65
N HIS A 6 -27.22 8.14 13.71
CA HIS A 6 -27.13 6.80 13.10
C HIS A 6 -26.73 5.72 14.11
N VAL A 7 -25.94 6.05 15.14
CA VAL A 7 -25.59 5.11 16.22
C VAL A 7 -26.81 4.83 17.08
N LYS A 8 -27.61 5.85 17.40
CA LYS A 8 -28.89 5.65 18.10
C LYS A 8 -29.85 4.81 17.28
N ASP A 9 -29.90 5.06 15.98
CA ASP A 9 -30.77 4.32 15.07
C ASP A 9 -30.34 2.85 14.97
N ALA A 10 -29.05 2.56 14.85
CA ALA A 10 -28.51 1.20 14.81
C ALA A 10 -28.90 0.36 16.03
N VAL A 11 -28.92 0.98 17.22
CA VAL A 11 -29.30 0.29 18.47
C VAL A 11 -30.82 0.11 18.60
N ASN A 12 -31.62 1.05 18.10
CA ASN A 12 -33.06 1.12 18.43
C ASN A 12 -33.99 0.69 17.28
N LEU A 13 -33.52 0.63 16.04
CA LEU A 13 -34.32 0.26 14.88
C LEU A 13 -34.07 -1.18 14.45
N THR A 14 -35.11 -1.83 13.92
CA THR A 14 -34.98 -3.14 13.30
C THR A 14 -34.21 -3.05 11.98
N ALA A 15 -33.61 -4.15 11.54
CA ALA A 15 -32.87 -4.21 10.27
C ALA A 15 -33.68 -3.68 9.07
N THR A 16 -34.98 -3.99 9.01
CA THR A 16 -35.89 -3.49 7.97
C THR A 16 -36.00 -1.96 8.00
N LYS A 17 -36.22 -1.37 9.20
CA LYS A 17 -36.32 0.09 9.36
C LYS A 17 -34.99 0.79 9.09
N LEU A 18 -33.87 0.16 9.44
CA LEU A 18 -32.53 0.67 9.12
C LEU A 18 -32.30 0.73 7.60
N LYS A 19 -32.67 -0.32 6.88
CA LYS A 19 -32.57 -0.36 5.41
C LYS A 19 -33.44 0.71 4.76
N GLU A 20 -34.67 0.91 5.24
CA GLU A 20 -35.58 1.95 4.73
C GLU A 20 -35.02 3.36 4.99
N LYS A 21 -34.42 3.58 6.16
CA LYS A 21 -33.85 4.88 6.54
C LYS A 21 -32.51 5.18 5.86
N TYR A 22 -31.69 4.16 5.59
CA TYR A 22 -30.34 4.29 5.02
C TYR A 22 -30.14 3.41 3.76
N PRO A 23 -30.98 3.56 2.72
CA PRO A 23 -30.99 2.64 1.59
C PRO A 23 -29.67 2.65 0.81
N GLU A 24 -29.06 3.81 0.61
CA GLU A 24 -27.80 3.93 -0.14
C GLU A 24 -26.59 3.36 0.63
N THR A 25 -26.60 3.48 1.96
CA THR A 25 -25.58 2.88 2.83
C THR A 25 -25.73 1.37 2.84
N TYR A 26 -26.96 0.88 2.95
CA TYR A 26 -27.29 -0.54 2.89
C TYR A 26 -26.85 -1.18 1.57
N ASP A 27 -27.16 -0.54 0.43
CA ASP A 27 -26.72 -1.02 -0.88
C ASP A 27 -25.19 -1.09 -0.97
N SER A 28 -24.49 -0.10 -0.41
CA SER A 28 -23.02 -0.07 -0.40
C SER A 28 -22.42 -1.19 0.46
N TRP A 29 -22.99 -1.44 1.64
CA TRP A 29 -22.61 -2.55 2.51
C TRP A 29 -22.87 -3.91 1.84
N ARG A 30 -24.06 -4.12 1.25
CA ARG A 30 -24.39 -5.35 0.54
C ARG A 30 -23.43 -5.61 -0.62
N ASN A 31 -23.12 -4.58 -1.40
CA ASN A 31 -22.17 -4.69 -2.51
C ASN A 31 -20.74 -4.98 -2.01
N MET A 32 -20.34 -4.46 -0.84
CA MET A 32 -19.08 -4.80 -0.20
C MET A 32 -19.02 -6.29 0.18
N LYS A 33 -20.07 -6.83 0.82
CA LYS A 33 -20.13 -8.28 1.14
C LYS A 33 -20.08 -9.16 -0.11
N GLN A 34 -20.78 -8.74 -1.18
CA GLN A 34 -20.74 -9.47 -2.45
C GLN A 34 -19.33 -9.49 -3.05
N ARG A 35 -18.65 -8.34 -3.09
CA ARG A 35 -17.25 -8.27 -3.55
C ARG A 35 -16.32 -9.12 -2.70
N ALA A 36 -16.48 -9.09 -1.37
CA ALA A 36 -15.66 -9.88 -0.48
C ALA A 36 -15.82 -11.39 -0.76
N LYS A 37 -17.04 -11.84 -1.01
CA LYS A 37 -17.34 -13.21 -1.43
C LYS A 37 -16.71 -13.56 -2.77
N ASP A 38 -16.83 -12.68 -3.77
CA ASP A 38 -16.30 -12.92 -5.12
C ASP A 38 -14.76 -12.90 -5.15
N GLU A 39 -14.13 -12.05 -4.33
CA GLU A 39 -12.68 -11.88 -4.23
C GLU A 39 -12.01 -12.85 -3.21
N GLY A 40 -12.79 -13.61 -2.44
CA GLY A 40 -12.28 -14.44 -1.34
C GLY A 40 -11.60 -13.63 -0.24
N THR A 41 -12.07 -12.40 -0.01
CA THR A 41 -11.49 -11.44 0.91
C THR A 41 -12.13 -11.55 2.30
N PRO A 42 -11.34 -11.57 3.39
CA PRO A 42 -11.88 -11.59 4.76
C PRO A 42 -12.70 -10.34 5.09
N VAL A 43 -13.78 -10.53 5.84
CA VAL A 43 -14.63 -9.46 6.39
C VAL A 43 -14.61 -9.56 7.91
N HIS A 44 -14.32 -8.44 8.59
CA HIS A 44 -14.35 -8.37 10.04
C HIS A 44 -15.79 -8.57 10.57
N PRO A 45 -16.01 -9.24 11.72
CA PRO A 45 -17.35 -9.46 12.29
C PRO A 45 -18.19 -8.18 12.42
N ASP A 46 -17.57 -7.04 12.76
CA ASP A 46 -18.27 -5.74 12.85
C ASP A 46 -18.86 -5.25 11.51
N PHE A 47 -18.49 -5.85 10.39
CA PHE A 47 -19.02 -5.56 9.06
C PHE A 47 -19.98 -6.65 8.55
N GLU A 48 -20.18 -7.73 9.31
CA GLU A 48 -21.09 -8.82 8.93
C GLU A 48 -22.55 -8.40 8.93
N ASP A 49 -22.95 -7.55 9.88
CA ASP A 49 -24.30 -7.03 10.04
C ASP A 49 -24.36 -5.53 9.75
N PHE A 50 -25.50 -5.07 9.21
CA PHE A 50 -25.64 -3.71 8.70
C PHE A 50 -25.66 -2.65 9.79
N ASP A 51 -26.24 -2.94 10.95
CA ASP A 51 -26.28 -2.06 12.11
C ASP A 51 -24.88 -1.80 12.65
N SER A 52 -24.07 -2.85 12.84
CA SER A 52 -22.67 -2.73 13.26
C SER A 52 -21.84 -1.96 12.23
N PHE A 53 -21.99 -2.29 10.95
CA PHE A 53 -21.36 -1.54 9.86
C PHE A 53 -21.72 -0.05 9.91
N LEU A 54 -23.00 0.29 10.14
CA LEU A 54 -23.48 1.66 10.21
C LEU A 54 -22.89 2.42 11.41
N VAL A 55 -22.67 1.75 12.55
CA VAL A 55 -22.01 2.35 13.73
C VAL A 55 -20.57 2.73 13.42
N HIS A 56 -19.84 1.85 12.72
CA HIS A 56 -18.42 2.07 12.43
C HIS A 56 -18.17 3.01 11.25
N MET A 57 -18.90 2.84 10.15
CA MET A 57 -18.68 3.59 8.91
C MET A 57 -19.53 4.85 8.80
N GLY A 58 -20.62 4.93 9.56
CA GLY A 58 -21.62 5.98 9.41
C GLY A 58 -22.39 5.91 8.09
N PRO A 59 -23.35 6.82 7.90
CA PRO A 59 -24.12 6.89 6.66
C PRO A 59 -23.22 7.29 5.48
N ARG A 60 -23.54 6.74 4.31
CA ARG A 60 -22.89 7.10 3.05
C ARG A 60 -22.97 8.62 2.82
N PRO A 61 -21.85 9.34 2.66
CA PRO A 61 -21.87 10.80 2.54
C PRO A 61 -22.57 11.34 1.29
N SER A 62 -22.47 10.60 0.17
CA SER A 62 -23.16 10.94 -1.08
C SER A 62 -23.18 9.76 -2.07
N ARG A 63 -24.02 9.84 -3.10
CA ARG A 63 -24.10 8.89 -4.22
C ARG A 63 -22.80 8.65 -4.99
N LYS A 64 -21.79 9.52 -4.81
CA LYS A 64 -20.48 9.37 -5.44
C LYS A 64 -19.51 8.50 -4.64
N HIS A 65 -19.80 8.30 -3.36
CA HIS A 65 -18.93 7.56 -2.45
C HIS A 65 -19.26 6.07 -2.46
N THR A 66 -18.26 5.23 -2.31
CA THR A 66 -18.36 3.78 -2.13
C THR A 66 -17.39 3.33 -1.06
N VAL A 67 -17.59 2.13 -0.52
CA VAL A 67 -16.65 1.55 0.46
C VAL A 67 -15.34 1.21 -0.25
N ASP A 68 -14.25 1.76 0.27
CA ASP A 68 -12.88 1.54 -0.19
C ASP A 68 -11.98 1.07 0.96
N ARG A 69 -10.86 0.42 0.61
CA ARG A 69 -9.81 -0.04 1.53
C ARG A 69 -8.69 0.99 1.56
N LYS A 70 -8.29 1.46 2.75
CA LYS A 70 -7.24 2.48 2.96
C LYS A 70 -5.89 2.07 2.36
N ASP A 71 -5.55 0.80 2.48
CA ASP A 71 -4.35 0.21 1.90
C ASP A 71 -4.76 -0.86 0.89
N TYR A 72 -4.24 -0.75 -0.33
CA TYR A 72 -4.46 -1.75 -1.38
C TYR A 72 -3.76 -3.09 -1.08
N GLY A 73 -2.69 -3.07 -0.28
CA GLY A 73 -1.92 -4.27 0.09
C GLY A 73 -2.57 -5.14 1.16
N ASP A 74 -3.61 -4.63 1.82
CA ASP A 74 -4.37 -5.34 2.85
C ASP A 74 -5.79 -5.60 2.33
N PRO A 75 -6.12 -6.85 1.98
CA PRO A 75 -7.40 -7.12 1.35
C PRO A 75 -8.57 -6.99 2.33
N GLU A 76 -8.38 -7.10 3.64
CA GLU A 76 -9.48 -7.23 4.62
C GLU A 76 -10.43 -6.01 4.66
N TYR A 77 -11.73 -6.28 4.75
CA TYR A 77 -12.73 -5.27 5.09
C TYR A 77 -12.92 -5.17 6.61
N SER A 78 -12.49 -4.05 7.21
CA SER A 78 -12.67 -3.78 8.65
C SER A 78 -12.91 -2.29 8.95
N PRO A 79 -13.46 -1.95 10.13
CA PRO A 79 -13.67 -0.55 10.55
C PRO A 79 -12.42 0.33 10.43
N GLU A 80 -11.26 -0.23 10.80
CA GLU A 80 -10.00 0.51 10.81
C GLU A 80 -9.41 0.66 9.41
N LYS A 81 -9.70 -0.29 8.52
CA LYS A 81 -9.12 -0.38 7.17
C LYS A 81 -10.01 0.22 6.10
N CYS A 82 -11.30 0.40 6.35
CA CYS A 82 -12.23 0.92 5.36
C CYS A 82 -12.56 2.40 5.58
N HIS A 83 -12.97 3.06 4.51
CA HIS A 83 -13.58 4.39 4.56
C HIS A 83 -14.50 4.62 3.35
N TRP A 84 -15.27 5.70 3.39
CA TRP A 84 -16.02 6.20 2.23
C TRP A 84 -15.09 6.97 1.30
N LEU A 85 -15.00 6.54 0.05
CA LEU A 85 -14.20 7.22 -0.96
C LEU A 85 -15.01 7.45 -2.22
N ASP A 86 -14.85 8.61 -2.85
CA ASP A 86 -15.48 8.88 -4.13
C ASP A 86 -14.70 8.23 -5.29
N LYS A 87 -15.30 8.21 -6.49
CA LYS A 87 -14.66 7.61 -7.67
C LYS A 87 -13.29 8.22 -8.00
N ALA A 88 -13.09 9.51 -7.71
CA ALA A 88 -11.81 10.18 -7.97
C ALA A 88 -10.74 9.73 -6.97
N GLY A 89 -11.09 9.67 -5.68
CA GLY A 89 -10.24 9.13 -4.63
C GLY A 89 -9.91 7.65 -4.85
N GLN A 90 -10.91 6.82 -5.21
CA GLN A 90 -10.68 5.40 -5.53
C GLN A 90 -9.75 5.22 -6.74
N ALA A 91 -9.83 6.10 -7.74
CA ALA A 91 -8.90 6.07 -8.86
C ALA A 91 -7.47 6.39 -8.39
N ASN A 92 -7.30 7.35 -7.48
CA ASN A 92 -6.01 7.72 -6.90
C ASN A 92 -5.44 6.62 -5.98
N ASN A 93 -6.28 5.84 -5.32
CA ASN A 93 -5.87 4.72 -4.47
C ASN A 93 -5.45 3.46 -5.25
N ARG A 94 -5.47 3.50 -6.59
CA ARG A 94 -4.98 2.39 -7.42
C ARG A 94 -3.46 2.37 -7.43
N SER A 95 -2.88 1.18 -7.41
CA SER A 95 -1.43 0.96 -7.61
C SER A 95 -0.90 1.49 -8.95
N THR A 96 -1.79 1.76 -9.91
CA THR A 96 -1.47 2.28 -11.25
C THR A 96 -1.51 3.81 -11.34
N THR A 97 -1.84 4.50 -10.24
CA THR A 97 -1.86 5.97 -10.20
C THR A 97 -0.44 6.52 -10.35
N LEU A 98 -0.24 7.35 -11.36
CA LEU A 98 1.02 8.05 -11.58
C LEU A 98 1.01 9.34 -10.77
N TRP A 99 1.97 9.50 -9.87
CA TRP A 99 2.14 10.70 -9.05
C TRP A 99 3.24 11.58 -9.62
N LEU A 100 2.99 12.88 -9.72
CA LEU A 100 3.98 13.86 -10.17
C LEU A 100 4.18 14.89 -9.06
N THR A 101 5.45 15.25 -8.84
CA THR A 101 5.87 16.22 -7.83
C THR A 101 6.48 17.42 -8.52
N VAL A 102 5.87 18.58 -8.31
CA VAL A 102 6.27 19.84 -8.94
C VAL A 102 6.32 20.90 -7.85
N GLN A 103 7.45 21.59 -7.71
CA GLN A 103 7.65 22.66 -6.71
C GLN A 103 7.30 22.25 -5.26
N GLY A 104 7.52 20.98 -4.89
CA GLY A 104 7.24 20.47 -3.55
C GLY A 104 5.80 19.99 -3.32
N GLU A 105 4.93 20.10 -4.33
CA GLU A 105 3.56 19.59 -4.28
C GLU A 105 3.45 18.28 -5.07
N THR A 106 2.99 17.20 -4.42
CA THR A 106 2.76 15.89 -5.06
C THR A 106 1.27 15.70 -5.30
N LYS A 107 0.88 15.52 -6.56
CA LYS A 107 -0.51 15.24 -6.98
C LYS A 107 -0.54 14.12 -8.00
N SER A 108 -1.70 13.50 -8.22
CA SER A 108 -1.84 12.53 -9.30
C SER A 108 -1.66 13.23 -10.66
N LEU A 109 -1.26 12.47 -11.68
CA LEU A 109 -1.16 12.96 -13.05
C LEU A 109 -2.50 13.56 -13.52
N MET A 110 -3.63 12.99 -13.08
CA MET A 110 -4.96 13.48 -13.41
C MET A 110 -5.23 14.84 -12.77
N ASP A 111 -4.86 15.00 -11.49
CA ASP A 111 -5.03 16.27 -10.77
C ASP A 111 -4.16 17.36 -11.38
N TRP A 112 -2.92 17.04 -11.79
CA TRP A 112 -2.07 17.97 -12.54
C TRP A 112 -2.64 18.31 -13.92
N ALA A 113 -3.23 17.34 -14.62
CA ALA A 113 -3.88 17.58 -15.91
C ALA A 113 -5.07 18.55 -15.75
N ILE A 114 -5.89 18.37 -14.71
CA ILE A 114 -6.99 19.28 -14.38
C ILE A 114 -6.45 20.66 -14.01
N ALA A 115 -5.50 20.73 -13.07
CA ALA A 115 -4.93 21.99 -12.58
C ALA A 115 -4.26 22.82 -13.68
N THR A 116 -3.66 22.17 -14.67
CA THR A 116 -3.00 22.84 -15.81
C THR A 116 -3.87 22.93 -17.06
N THR A 117 -5.13 22.48 -17.01
CA THR A 117 -6.05 22.44 -18.16
C THR A 117 -5.43 21.71 -19.37
N GLN A 118 -4.76 20.60 -19.13
CA GLN A 118 -4.15 19.77 -20.16
C GLN A 118 -4.81 18.40 -20.24
N LYS A 119 -4.69 17.75 -21.39
CA LYS A 119 -5.16 16.37 -21.53
C LYS A 119 -4.24 15.43 -20.74
N PRO A 120 -4.78 14.48 -19.96
CA PRO A 120 -3.97 13.50 -19.23
C PRO A 120 -3.02 12.72 -20.15
N ASP A 121 -3.44 12.41 -21.37
CA ASP A 121 -2.61 11.72 -22.36
C ASP A 121 -1.39 12.53 -22.78
N THR A 122 -1.47 13.86 -22.76
CA THR A 122 -0.33 14.74 -23.02
C THR A 122 0.73 14.58 -21.92
N LEU A 123 0.31 14.56 -20.65
CA LEU A 123 1.21 14.33 -19.51
C LEU A 123 1.79 12.91 -19.56
N ARG A 124 0.95 11.89 -19.83
CA ARG A 124 1.41 10.48 -19.99
C ARG A 124 2.44 10.33 -21.10
N SER A 125 2.22 10.99 -22.25
CA SER A 125 3.16 10.98 -23.38
C SER A 125 4.51 11.61 -23.02
N ARG A 126 4.49 12.73 -22.28
CA ARG A 126 5.72 13.39 -21.78
C ARG A 126 6.46 12.51 -20.77
N LEU A 127 5.73 11.87 -19.86
CA LEU A 127 6.31 10.96 -18.88
C LEU A 127 6.93 9.72 -19.56
N LYS A 128 6.27 9.15 -20.58
CA LYS A 128 6.82 8.06 -21.40
C LYS A 128 8.10 8.47 -22.14
N LYS A 129 8.21 9.75 -22.52
CA LYS A 129 9.42 10.35 -23.10
C LYS A 129 10.48 10.72 -22.05
N ARG A 130 10.29 10.32 -20.79
CA ARG A 130 11.20 10.53 -19.65
C ARG A 130 11.45 12.01 -19.34
N TRP A 131 10.44 12.85 -19.53
CA TRP A 131 10.50 14.25 -19.08
C TRP A 131 10.42 14.31 -17.56
N THR A 132 11.05 15.31 -16.96
CA THR A 132 10.94 15.55 -15.51
C THR A 132 9.51 15.96 -15.13
N HIS A 133 9.10 15.80 -13.87
CA HIS A 133 7.74 16.13 -13.43
C HIS A 133 7.34 17.59 -13.75
N ASP A 134 8.22 18.56 -13.51
CA ASP A 134 8.02 19.96 -13.91
C ASP A 134 7.79 20.10 -15.42
N GLU A 135 8.57 19.40 -16.25
CA GLU A 135 8.44 19.46 -17.71
C GLU A 135 7.18 18.75 -18.21
N VAL A 136 6.80 17.64 -17.57
CA VAL A 136 5.55 16.92 -17.83
C VAL A 136 4.37 17.84 -17.58
N VAL A 137 4.35 18.53 -16.44
CA VAL A 137 3.25 19.39 -16.01
C VAL A 137 3.22 20.71 -16.77
N TYR A 138 4.34 21.40 -17.00
CA TYR A 138 4.32 22.73 -17.63
C TYR A 138 4.63 22.74 -19.13
N GLY A 139 5.00 21.61 -19.73
CA GLY A 139 5.17 21.47 -21.18
C GLY A 139 6.32 22.26 -21.82
N LYS A 140 7.14 22.96 -21.03
CA LYS A 140 8.35 23.65 -21.49
C LYS A 140 9.54 22.71 -21.34
N LYS A 141 10.08 22.21 -22.46
CA LYS A 141 11.37 21.48 -22.44
C LYS A 141 12.45 22.49 -22.06
N SER A 142 13.04 22.38 -20.88
CA SER A 142 14.10 23.31 -20.50
C SER A 142 15.28 23.09 -21.46
N ARG A 143 15.67 24.13 -22.21
CA ARG A 143 16.77 24.01 -23.18
C ARG A 143 18.15 23.93 -22.53
N ASN A 144 18.25 24.26 -21.26
CA ASN A 144 19.40 24.04 -20.41
C ASN A 144 18.90 24.22 -18.97
N ARG A 145 18.77 23.13 -18.23
CA ARG A 145 18.92 23.17 -16.79
C ARG A 145 20.07 22.22 -16.53
N GLU A 146 21.16 22.73 -15.97
CA GLU A 146 22.18 21.84 -15.42
C GLU A 146 21.45 20.82 -14.53
N PRO A 147 21.81 19.53 -14.63
CA PRO A 147 21.10 18.47 -13.92
C PRO A 147 21.02 18.86 -12.44
N SER A 148 19.81 19.02 -11.92
CA SER A 148 19.57 19.35 -10.52
C SER A 148 20.22 18.26 -9.67
N ALA A 149 21.43 18.52 -9.16
CA ALA A 149 22.23 17.64 -8.32
C ALA A 149 21.89 16.15 -8.49
N ALA A 150 22.05 15.63 -9.72
CA ALA A 150 22.26 14.22 -9.91
C ALA A 150 23.66 13.93 -9.33
N VAL A 151 23.75 13.78 -8.01
CA VAL A 151 24.97 13.29 -7.38
C VAL A 151 25.07 11.80 -7.72
N THR A 152 25.73 11.58 -8.85
CA THR A 152 26.64 10.49 -9.21
C THR A 152 26.21 9.06 -8.87
N PRO A 153 26.10 8.16 -9.88
CA PRO A 153 26.00 6.74 -9.62
C PRO A 153 27.35 6.28 -9.07
N HIS A 154 27.42 5.86 -7.81
CA HIS A 154 28.62 5.21 -7.32
C HIS A 154 28.30 3.84 -6.73
N LYS A 155 28.87 2.82 -7.39
CA LYS A 155 29.13 1.49 -6.83
C LYS A 155 29.84 1.51 -5.45
N SER A 156 30.19 2.68 -4.89
CA SER A 156 30.87 2.83 -3.59
C SER A 156 29.92 3.06 -2.40
N GLN A 157 28.61 3.23 -2.60
CA GLN A 157 27.68 3.42 -1.48
C GLN A 157 27.19 2.11 -0.84
N PHE A 158 27.24 0.98 -1.56
CA PHE A 158 26.78 -0.33 -1.08
C PHE A 158 27.72 -1.46 -1.54
N PRO A 159 28.98 -1.50 -1.09
CA PRO A 159 29.99 -2.47 -1.55
C PRO A 159 29.62 -3.95 -1.31
N TRP A 160 28.65 -4.24 -0.45
CA TRP A 160 28.15 -5.59 -0.18
C TRP A 160 27.04 -6.06 -1.13
N LEU A 161 26.49 -5.19 -1.97
CA LEU A 161 25.52 -5.58 -3.00
C LEU A 161 26.27 -6.00 -4.27
N SER A 162 25.88 -7.14 -4.85
CA SER A 162 26.37 -7.50 -6.19
C SER A 162 25.95 -6.43 -7.21
N PRO A 163 26.71 -6.21 -8.30
CA PRO A 163 26.42 -5.15 -9.28
C PRO A 163 24.99 -5.20 -9.85
N GLU A 164 24.47 -6.40 -10.10
CA GLU A 164 23.11 -6.60 -10.60
C GLU A 164 22.04 -6.25 -9.56
N ARG A 165 22.27 -6.63 -8.30
CA ARG A 165 21.38 -6.32 -7.18
C ARG A 165 21.38 -4.83 -6.87
N ALA A 166 22.53 -4.17 -6.96
CA ALA A 166 22.67 -2.73 -6.79
C ALA A 166 21.85 -1.97 -7.85
N ALA A 167 21.91 -2.39 -9.12
CA ALA A 167 21.11 -1.76 -10.18
C ALA A 167 19.60 -1.99 -10.01
N LYS A 168 19.18 -3.19 -9.58
CA LYS A 168 17.77 -3.48 -9.27
C LYS A 168 17.28 -2.70 -8.06
N TYR A 169 18.12 -2.58 -7.03
CA TYR A 169 17.86 -1.78 -5.84
C TYR A 169 17.70 -0.29 -6.18
N GLU A 170 18.61 0.25 -6.98
CA GLU A 170 18.62 1.65 -7.36
C GLU A 170 17.36 2.05 -8.14
N ARG A 171 16.90 1.19 -9.07
CA ARG A 171 15.60 1.36 -9.72
C ARG A 171 14.47 1.39 -8.69
N GLY A 172 14.42 0.40 -7.80
CA GLY A 172 13.39 0.34 -6.75
C GLY A 172 13.42 1.53 -5.78
N TYR A 173 14.61 2.03 -5.39
CA TYR A 173 14.75 3.23 -4.57
C TYR A 173 14.21 4.45 -5.30
N ARG A 174 14.59 4.65 -6.57
CA ARG A 174 14.09 5.77 -7.37
C ARG A 174 12.56 5.71 -7.45
N ASP A 175 12.01 4.56 -7.81
CA ASP A 175 10.56 4.39 -7.99
C ASP A 175 9.75 4.61 -6.70
N HIS A 176 10.27 4.21 -5.53
CA HIS A 176 9.52 4.28 -4.26
C HIS A 176 9.75 5.57 -3.46
N THR A 177 10.79 6.34 -3.80
CA THR A 177 11.12 7.59 -3.10
C THR A 177 10.91 8.83 -3.94
N GLU A 178 10.62 8.65 -5.22
CA GLU A 178 10.17 9.70 -6.12
C GLU A 178 8.86 10.30 -5.60
N GLY A 179 8.92 11.58 -5.21
CA GLY A 179 7.79 12.35 -4.69
C GLY A 179 7.57 12.32 -3.18
N LEU A 180 8.43 11.64 -2.41
CA LEU A 180 8.45 11.74 -0.94
C LEU A 180 9.20 13.01 -0.48
N SER A 181 8.63 13.71 0.50
CA SER A 181 9.26 14.85 1.19
C SER A 181 9.11 14.71 2.71
N PRO A 182 10.20 14.60 3.49
CA PRO A 182 11.58 14.50 3.03
C PRO A 182 11.85 13.17 2.32
N ARG A 183 12.73 13.20 1.32
CA ARG A 183 13.16 11.99 0.63
C ARG A 183 14.08 11.20 1.55
N PRO A 184 13.77 9.93 1.90
CA PRO A 184 14.68 9.12 2.70
C PRO A 184 15.96 8.89 1.91
N THR A 185 17.10 8.87 2.60
CA THR A 185 18.39 8.57 1.97
C THR A 185 18.36 7.17 1.36
N PRO A 186 19.22 6.88 0.35
CA PRO A 186 19.39 5.53 -0.16
C PRO A 186 19.72 4.51 0.94
N TYR A 187 20.34 4.94 2.03
CA TYR A 187 20.61 4.06 3.16
C TYR A 187 19.36 3.78 4.01
N GLU A 188 18.64 4.82 4.41
CA GLU A 188 17.42 4.70 5.22
C GLU A 188 16.34 3.86 4.51
N TYR A 189 16.19 4.05 3.20
CA TYR A 189 15.27 3.23 2.40
C TYR A 189 15.73 1.76 2.31
N TYR A 190 17.03 1.51 2.15
CA TYR A 190 17.59 0.16 2.12
C TYR A 190 17.32 -0.58 3.43
N LEU A 191 17.66 0.03 4.57
CA LEU A 191 17.42 -0.53 5.89
C LEU A 191 15.93 -0.78 6.12
N ARG A 192 15.08 0.24 5.90
CA ARG A 192 13.63 0.10 6.07
C ARG A 192 13.07 -1.07 5.25
N ARG A 193 13.53 -1.23 4.01
CA ARG A 193 13.10 -2.34 3.15
C ARG A 193 13.55 -3.70 3.71
N LEU A 194 14.81 -3.81 4.13
CA LEU A 194 15.33 -5.07 4.69
C LEU A 194 14.67 -5.41 6.02
N THR A 195 14.50 -4.44 6.92
CA THR A 195 13.81 -4.62 8.21
C THR A 195 12.36 -5.06 8.00
N ASN A 196 11.65 -4.46 7.04
CA ASN A 196 10.29 -4.88 6.71
C ASN A 196 10.24 -6.29 6.10
N ALA A 197 11.21 -6.64 5.25
CA ALA A 197 11.30 -7.98 4.68
C ALA A 197 11.64 -9.03 5.74
N LEU A 198 12.53 -8.71 6.67
CA LEU A 198 12.89 -9.54 7.82
C LEU A 198 11.68 -9.80 8.71
N ARG A 199 10.96 -8.73 9.10
CA ARG A 199 9.73 -8.85 9.91
C ARG A 199 8.67 -9.75 9.26
N ARG A 200 8.47 -9.61 7.94
CA ARG A 200 7.53 -10.47 7.19
C ARG A 200 7.99 -11.92 7.19
N LEU A 201 9.27 -12.17 6.95
CA LEU A 201 9.83 -13.53 7.01
C LEU A 201 9.70 -14.15 8.40
N GLU A 202 9.92 -13.40 9.48
CA GLU A 202 9.74 -13.89 10.85
C GLU A 202 8.29 -14.24 11.16
N MET A 203 7.34 -13.44 10.67
CA MET A 203 5.91 -13.74 10.76
C MET A 203 5.57 -15.01 9.97
N ASP A 204 6.07 -15.14 8.74
CA ASP A 204 5.82 -16.31 7.90
C ASP A 204 6.43 -17.59 8.51
N ILE A 205 7.67 -17.52 9.01
CA ILE A 205 8.32 -18.64 9.71
C ILE A 205 7.49 -19.06 10.93
N THR A 206 7.01 -18.09 11.71
CA THR A 206 6.16 -18.35 12.89
C THR A 206 4.87 -19.05 12.46
N TYR A 207 4.18 -18.50 11.45
CA TYR A 207 2.96 -19.09 10.89
C TYR A 207 3.18 -20.54 10.43
N TYR A 208 4.23 -20.81 9.65
CA TYR A 208 4.50 -22.16 9.15
C TYR A 208 4.94 -23.13 10.25
N ARG A 209 5.60 -22.65 11.31
CA ARG A 209 5.92 -23.48 12.49
C ARG A 209 4.70 -23.78 13.33
N ASP A 210 3.79 -22.82 13.49
CA ASP A 210 2.53 -23.03 14.21
C ASP A 210 1.64 -24.02 13.45
N LEU A 211 1.65 -23.96 12.12
CA LEU A 211 0.96 -24.92 11.25
C LEU A 211 1.47 -26.36 11.42
N LEU A 212 2.76 -26.54 11.71
CA LEU A 212 3.34 -27.86 12.04
C LEU A 212 2.96 -28.36 13.44
N ARG A 213 2.59 -27.46 14.37
CA ARG A 213 2.27 -27.79 15.77
C ARG A 213 0.79 -28.05 15.99
N VAL A 214 -0.07 -27.31 15.30
CA VAL A 214 -1.52 -27.38 15.42
C VAL A 214 -2.11 -27.46 14.00
N PRO A 215 -2.17 -28.67 13.41
CA PRO A 215 -2.68 -28.86 12.05
C PRO A 215 -4.17 -28.48 11.91
N GLU A 216 -4.89 -28.29 13.03
CA GLU A 216 -6.31 -27.88 13.02
C GLU A 216 -6.54 -26.36 12.79
N LEU A 217 -5.49 -25.55 12.63
CA LEU A 217 -5.59 -24.08 12.38
C LEU A 217 -5.98 -23.70 10.95
N THR A 218 -6.18 -24.68 10.08
CA THR A 218 -6.43 -24.49 8.65
C THR A 218 -7.84 -24.89 8.26
N ASP A 219 -8.35 -24.23 7.22
CA ASP A 219 -9.64 -24.53 6.63
C ASP A 219 -9.72 -26.03 6.24
N PRO A 220 -10.64 -26.82 6.83
CA PRO A 220 -10.76 -28.25 6.54
C PRO A 220 -11.15 -28.56 5.09
N LEU A 221 -11.54 -27.55 4.31
CA LEU A 221 -11.87 -27.66 2.89
C LEU A 221 -10.67 -27.47 1.95
N LEU A 222 -9.50 -27.05 2.46
CA LEU A 222 -8.27 -26.89 1.68
C LEU A 222 -7.30 -28.05 1.89
N PRO A 223 -6.54 -28.45 0.86
CA PRO A 223 -5.51 -29.48 1.02
C PRO A 223 -4.46 -29.00 2.01
N GLN A 224 -4.30 -29.77 3.09
CA GLN A 224 -3.37 -29.42 4.16
C GLN A 224 -1.94 -29.62 3.67
N PRO A 225 -1.09 -28.58 3.70
CA PRO A 225 0.31 -28.73 3.32
C PRO A 225 0.97 -29.71 4.30
N THR A 226 1.66 -30.71 3.76
CA THR A 226 2.31 -31.72 4.59
C THR A 226 3.56 -31.15 5.26
N PRO A 227 4.07 -31.76 6.33
CA PRO A 227 5.38 -31.39 6.87
C PRO A 227 6.49 -31.41 5.81
N GLU A 228 6.43 -32.30 4.84
CA GLU A 228 7.37 -32.40 3.71
C GLU A 228 7.31 -31.18 2.77
N ASP A 229 6.14 -30.52 2.66
CA ASP A 229 5.96 -29.29 1.90
C ASP A 229 6.38 -28.03 2.68
N ILE A 230 6.17 -28.05 4.00
CA ILE A 230 6.36 -26.88 4.87
C ILE A 230 7.83 -26.73 5.29
N LEU A 231 8.51 -27.81 5.65
CA LEU A 231 9.87 -27.77 6.18
C LEU A 231 10.89 -27.13 5.23
N PRO A 232 10.93 -27.47 3.92
CA PRO A 232 11.84 -26.81 2.97
C PRO A 232 11.57 -25.32 2.83
N LYS A 233 10.30 -24.91 3.00
CA LYS A 233 9.89 -23.50 2.94
C LYS A 233 10.37 -22.73 4.16
N ILE A 234 10.26 -23.32 5.35
CA ILE A 234 10.82 -22.77 6.59
C ILE A 234 12.33 -22.64 6.47
N GLU A 235 13.04 -23.68 6.03
CA GLU A 235 14.50 -23.64 5.84
C GLU A 235 14.93 -22.53 4.89
N TRP A 236 14.25 -22.39 3.76
CA TRP A 236 14.53 -21.30 2.82
C TRP A 236 14.29 -19.93 3.47
N MET A 237 13.19 -19.76 4.21
CA MET A 237 12.87 -18.51 4.89
C MET A 237 13.90 -18.16 5.97
N GLU A 238 14.37 -19.16 6.73
CA GLU A 238 15.43 -18.99 7.73
C GLU A 238 16.75 -18.58 7.09
N GLN A 239 17.13 -19.19 5.96
CA GLN A 239 18.30 -18.75 5.18
C GLN A 239 18.15 -17.31 4.68
N GLN A 240 16.94 -16.90 4.26
CA GLN A 240 16.70 -15.50 3.86
C GLN A 240 16.74 -14.55 5.05
N ARG A 241 16.20 -14.95 6.20
CA ARG A 241 16.25 -14.20 7.47
C ARG A 241 17.70 -13.94 7.85
N ASP A 242 18.51 -14.99 7.92
CA ASP A 242 19.92 -14.88 8.32
C ASP A 242 20.72 -14.02 7.34
N ARG A 243 20.45 -14.14 6.03
CA ARG A 243 21.05 -13.25 5.02
C ARG A 243 20.66 -11.79 5.24
N PHE A 244 19.39 -11.49 5.48
CA PHE A 244 18.94 -10.10 5.69
C PHE A 244 19.46 -9.52 6.99
N THR A 245 19.52 -10.30 8.07
CA THR A 245 20.16 -9.90 9.32
C THR A 245 21.62 -9.53 9.10
N ALA A 246 22.39 -10.38 8.41
CA ALA A 246 23.79 -10.08 8.08
C ALA A 246 23.95 -8.84 7.20
N GLU A 247 23.07 -8.63 6.20
CA GLU A 247 23.08 -7.44 5.35
C GLU A 247 22.77 -6.15 6.15
N ILE A 248 21.85 -6.22 7.13
CA ILE A 248 21.51 -5.09 8.02
C ILE A 248 22.70 -4.76 8.93
N GLU A 249 23.31 -5.76 9.57
CA GLU A 249 24.49 -5.57 10.43
C GLU A 249 25.67 -4.99 9.65
N GLN A 250 25.92 -5.50 8.44
CA GLN A 250 26.97 -4.99 7.57
C GLN A 250 26.70 -3.54 7.17
N ALA A 251 25.46 -3.20 6.83
CA ALA A 251 25.06 -1.83 6.51
C ALA A 251 25.24 -0.87 7.70
N HIS A 252 24.87 -1.28 8.91
CA HIS A 252 25.12 -0.50 10.12
C HIS A 252 26.62 -0.30 10.38
N SER A 253 27.43 -1.36 10.26
CA SER A 253 28.88 -1.27 10.47
C SER A 253 29.59 -0.32 9.50
N PHE A 254 29.12 -0.22 8.25
CA PHE A 254 29.67 0.69 7.24
C PHE A 254 29.32 2.16 7.49
N GLN A 255 28.13 2.43 8.04
CA GLN A 255 27.71 3.78 8.37
C GLN A 255 28.49 4.37 9.54
N VAL A 256 28.79 3.55 10.56
CA VAL A 256 29.62 3.94 11.71
C VAL A 256 31.02 4.37 11.24
N ARG A 257 31.68 3.59 10.36
CA ARG A 257 33.02 3.91 9.82
C ARG A 257 33.09 5.14 8.90
N LYS A 258 31.94 5.67 8.44
CA LYS A 258 31.88 6.89 7.63
C LYS A 258 31.65 8.16 8.46
N ALA A 259 31.28 7.99 9.73
CA ALA A 259 31.04 9.09 10.66
C ALA A 259 32.28 9.45 11.50
N ASP A 260 33.27 8.55 11.54
CA ASP A 260 34.63 8.77 12.06
C ASP A 260 35.57 9.35 10.97
#